data_AF-A0A2E7QSF6-F1
#
_entry.id   AF-A0A2E7QSF6-F1
#
_cell.length_a   1.000
_cell.length_b   1.000
_cell.length_c   1.000
_cell.angle_alpha   90.00
_cell.angle_beta   90.00
_cell.angle_gamma   90.00
#
_symmetry.space_group_name_H-M   'P 1'
#
loop_
_entity.id
_entity.type
_entity.pdbx_description
1 polymer ?
#
loop_
_entity_poly.entity_id
_entity_poly.type
_entity_poly.pdbx_seq_one_letter_code
_entity_poly.pdbx_strand_id
1 'polypeptide(L)'
;MAINFPASPSANQEVTEGNMTWFWNGTYWELKSTTSKFTASDDAPTSYTEGDFWYESDTGKLFIRYDSTWAEIGHASDGQSFQAADTPPGSPAANDIWYESDTGKTFIYYDSAWVEIGHASDGQSFKVGDAIPAASASAAGDIWFESDSGGAYIYYNDGSSSQWVELGHSVSGINVNIDGGVSGTNYGGLTALDGGAS
;
A
#
# COMPACT_ATOMS: atom_id res chain seq x y z
N MET A 1 23.32 20.20 31.86
CA MET A 1 23.56 20.74 33.21
C MET A 1 22.48 20.15 34.12
N ALA A 2 22.80 19.80 35.37
CA ALA A 2 21.79 19.31 36.30
C ALA A 2 20.96 20.48 36.83
N ILE A 3 19.64 20.34 36.87
CA ILE A 3 18.75 21.34 37.45
C ILE A 3 19.03 21.44 38.95
N ASN A 4 19.31 22.65 39.44
CA ASN A 4 19.63 22.88 40.85
C ASN A 4 18.36 23.27 41.63
N PHE A 5 17.71 22.28 42.21
CA PHE A 5 16.51 22.49 43.01
C PHE A 5 16.82 22.97 44.44
N PRO A 6 16.01 23.87 45.02
CA PRO A 6 16.08 24.25 46.43
C PRO A 6 16.02 23.05 47.39
N ALA A 7 16.91 23.02 48.39
CA ALA A 7 16.99 21.93 49.38
C ALA A 7 15.87 21.93 50.44
N SER A 8 15.14 23.04 50.59
CA SER A 8 14.03 23.16 51.54
C SER A 8 12.85 23.88 50.88
N PRO A 9 12.17 23.20 49.93
CA PRO A 9 11.09 23.80 49.18
C PRO A 9 9.78 23.91 49.97
N SER A 10 9.03 24.98 49.71
CA SER A 10 7.67 25.14 50.21
C SER A 10 6.66 24.46 49.28
N ALA A 11 5.52 24.00 49.81
CA ALA A 11 4.45 23.45 48.98
C ALA A 11 4.06 24.42 47.86
N ASN A 12 3.96 23.92 46.63
CA ASN A 12 3.70 24.67 45.40
C ASN A 12 4.77 25.70 45.03
N GLN A 13 5.98 25.64 45.61
CA GLN A 13 7.09 26.43 45.12
C GLN A 13 7.43 26.01 43.69
N GLU A 14 7.73 26.98 42.82
CA GLU A 14 8.03 26.74 41.41
C GLU A 14 9.49 27.09 41.08
N VAL A 15 10.10 26.31 40.18
CA VAL A 15 11.43 26.55 39.60
C VAL A 15 11.32 26.39 38.09
N THR A 16 11.80 27.38 37.33
CA THR A 16 11.83 27.30 35.86
C THR A 16 13.27 27.25 35.38
N GLU A 17 13.61 26.25 34.58
CA GLU A 17 14.90 26.14 33.90
C GLU A 17 14.67 25.84 32.41
N GLY A 18 15.11 26.75 31.54
CA GLY A 18 14.73 26.72 30.13
C GLY A 18 13.20 26.85 29.96
N ASN A 19 12.59 25.94 29.21
CA ASN A 19 11.14 25.91 28.94
C ASN A 19 10.36 25.01 29.92
N MET A 20 11.02 24.50 30.96
CA MET A 20 10.42 23.55 31.91
C MET A 20 10.18 24.24 33.25
N THR A 21 8.93 24.29 33.69
CA THR A 21 8.57 24.71 35.04
C THR A 21 8.32 23.49 35.90
N TRP A 22 8.90 23.43 37.09
CA TRP A 22 8.71 22.37 38.07
C TRP A 22 8.03 22.94 39.30
N PHE A 23 7.16 22.17 39.97
CA PHE A 23 6.55 22.55 41.24
C PHE A 23 6.82 21.52 42.34
N TRP A 24 6.97 21.97 43.58
CA TRP A 24 7.13 21.09 44.73
C TRP A 24 5.77 20.60 45.25
N ASN A 25 5.50 19.30 45.18
CA ASN A 25 4.23 18.70 45.62
C ASN A 25 4.18 18.32 47.11
N GLY A 26 5.23 18.64 47.88
CA GLY A 26 5.36 18.25 49.29
C GLY A 26 6.31 17.07 49.52
N THR A 27 6.61 16.27 48.47
CA THR A 27 7.49 15.10 48.56
C THR A 27 8.62 15.13 47.53
N TYR A 28 8.35 15.58 46.30
CA TYR A 28 9.34 15.72 45.23
C TYR A 28 8.97 16.87 44.28
N TRP A 29 9.92 17.26 43.42
CA TRP A 29 9.69 18.21 42.34
C TRP A 29 9.01 17.51 41.15
N GLU A 30 7.84 17.97 40.78
CA GLU A 30 7.04 17.45 39.67
C GLU A 30 7.08 18.44 38.50
N LEU A 31 7.17 17.94 37.27
CA LEU A 31 7.16 18.80 36.09
C LEU A 31 5.77 19.41 35.94
N LYS A 32 5.68 20.72 36.08
CA LYS A 32 4.52 21.51 35.71
C LYS A 32 4.54 21.62 34.19
N SER A 33 3.93 20.66 33.50
CA SER A 33 3.78 20.76 32.03
C SER A 33 3.05 22.07 31.70
N THR A 34 3.76 23.06 31.16
CA THR A 34 3.20 24.38 30.84
C THR A 34 2.72 24.49 29.40
N THR A 35 2.86 23.44 28.60
CA THR A 35 2.24 23.36 27.29
C THR A 35 1.33 22.15 27.27
N SER A 36 0.02 22.37 27.42
CA SER A 36 -0.96 21.41 26.92
C SER A 36 -0.75 21.30 25.42
N LYS A 37 0.15 20.41 25.02
CA LYS A 37 0.44 20.10 23.62
C LYS A 37 -0.74 19.43 22.94
N PHE A 38 -1.80 19.12 23.68
CA PHE A 38 -3.00 18.49 23.20
C PHE A 38 -4.20 19.13 23.89
N THR A 39 -5.17 19.58 23.10
CA THR A 39 -6.49 20.04 23.56
C THR A 39 -7.56 19.28 22.80
N ALA A 40 -8.71 19.02 23.42
CA ALA A 40 -9.89 18.46 22.76
C ALA A 40 -11.10 19.38 23.03
N SER A 41 -11.74 19.85 21.97
CA SER A 41 -12.90 20.75 22.02
C SER A 41 -13.55 20.86 20.65
N ASP A 42 -14.83 21.26 20.62
CA ASP A 42 -15.58 21.44 19.37
C ASP A 42 -15.09 22.70 18.63
N ASP A 43 -14.86 23.80 19.35
CA ASP A 43 -14.27 25.02 18.79
C ASP A 43 -12.74 24.99 18.85
N ALA A 44 -12.11 25.63 17.85
CA ALA A 44 -10.66 25.81 17.81
C ALA A 44 -10.16 26.57 19.06
N PRO A 45 -9.09 26.11 19.73
CA PRO A 45 -8.57 26.78 20.91
C PRO A 45 -8.16 28.22 20.58
N THR A 46 -8.55 29.17 21.42
CA THR A 46 -8.18 30.59 21.28
C THR A 46 -6.86 30.94 21.96
N SER A 47 -6.35 30.05 22.81
CA SER A 47 -5.04 30.13 23.45
C SER A 47 -4.18 28.97 22.97
N TYR A 48 -3.15 29.26 22.19
CA TYR A 48 -2.28 28.27 21.55
C TYR A 48 -0.83 28.73 21.52
N THR A 49 0.07 27.76 21.41
CA THR A 49 1.47 27.91 21.02
C THR A 49 1.69 27.20 19.69
N GLU A 50 2.64 27.66 18.89
CA GLU A 50 3.08 26.95 17.68
C GLU A 50 3.42 25.48 18.02
N GLY A 51 2.93 24.55 17.19
CA GLY A 51 3.07 23.12 17.35
C GLY A 51 2.17 22.48 18.41
N ASP A 52 1.16 23.18 18.93
CA ASP A 52 0.12 22.55 19.75
C ASP A 52 -0.80 21.69 18.87
N PHE A 53 -1.29 20.58 19.43
CA PHE A 53 -2.28 19.73 18.80
C PHE A 53 -3.67 20.01 19.35
N TRP A 54 -4.67 19.96 18.46
CA TRP A 54 -6.07 20.08 18.81
C TRP A 54 -6.85 18.95 18.16
N TYR A 55 -7.57 18.17 18.96
CA TYR A 55 -8.57 17.21 18.51
C TYR A 55 -9.93 17.90 18.48
N GLU A 56 -10.49 18.07 17.29
CA GLU A 56 -11.83 18.59 17.10
C GLU A 56 -12.82 17.47 17.42
N SER A 57 -13.64 17.65 18.47
CA SER A 57 -14.43 16.56 19.05
C SER A 57 -15.71 16.20 18.32
N ASP A 58 -16.24 17.08 17.47
CA ASP A 58 -17.46 16.82 16.68
C ASP A 58 -17.16 15.96 15.43
N THR A 59 -16.00 16.16 14.82
CA THR A 59 -15.55 15.58 13.54
C THR A 59 -14.47 14.53 13.71
N GLY A 60 -13.78 14.51 14.84
CA GLY A 60 -12.68 13.58 15.12
C GLY A 60 -11.38 13.91 14.40
N LYS A 61 -11.26 15.13 13.85
CA LYS A 61 -10.08 15.60 13.14
C LYS A 61 -8.99 16.01 14.12
N LEU A 62 -7.73 15.74 13.75
CA LEU A 62 -6.56 16.20 14.49
C LEU A 62 -5.94 17.38 13.75
N PHE A 63 -5.63 18.46 14.46
CA PHE A 63 -4.97 19.64 13.92
C PHE A 63 -3.66 19.92 14.67
N ILE A 64 -2.74 20.62 14.00
CA ILE A 64 -1.56 21.24 14.58
C ILE A 64 -1.56 22.74 14.33
N ARG A 65 -1.15 23.52 15.32
CA ARG A 65 -0.93 24.95 15.17
C ARG A 65 0.35 25.19 14.36
N TYR A 66 0.23 25.69 13.14
CA TYR A 66 1.36 26.00 12.26
C TYR A 66 1.14 27.29 11.46
N ASP A 67 2.15 28.15 11.39
CA ASP A 67 2.14 29.41 10.61
C ASP A 67 0.88 30.27 10.85
N SER A 68 0.53 30.45 12.12
CA SER A 68 -0.68 31.17 12.53
C SER A 68 -2.02 30.57 12.03
N THR A 69 -2.04 29.31 11.62
CA THR A 69 -3.25 28.54 11.26
C THR A 69 -3.35 27.22 12.03
N TRP A 70 -4.55 26.63 12.11
CA TRP A 70 -4.73 25.24 12.55
C TRP A 70 -4.75 24.37 11.30
N ALA A 71 -3.70 23.60 11.09
CA ALA A 71 -3.53 22.71 9.94
C ALA A 71 -3.91 21.28 10.32
N GLU A 72 -4.75 20.62 9.52
CA GLU A 72 -5.17 19.23 9.77
C GLU A 72 -3.99 18.25 9.61
N ILE A 73 -3.88 17.26 10.50
CA ILE A 73 -2.94 16.14 10.46
C ILE A 73 -3.73 14.86 10.20
N GLY A 74 -3.45 14.22 9.08
CA GLY A 74 -4.26 13.11 8.55
C GLY A 74 -4.95 13.57 7.27
N HIS A 75 -5.00 12.67 6.29
CA HIS A 75 -5.41 12.95 4.90
C HIS A 75 -6.83 13.55 4.79
N ALA A 76 -7.19 14.49 3.91
CA ALA A 76 -6.51 15.62 3.26
C ALA A 76 -7.61 16.47 2.57
N SER A 77 -7.74 17.75 2.94
CA SER A 77 -8.63 18.78 2.36
C SER A 77 -10.14 18.68 2.65
N ASP A 78 -10.76 19.87 2.72
CA ASP A 78 -12.18 20.12 3.01
C ASP A 78 -13.17 19.56 1.97
N GLY A 79 -12.69 18.89 0.91
CA GLY A 79 -13.51 18.48 -0.23
C GLY A 79 -13.29 17.05 -0.71
N GLN A 80 -12.50 16.24 -0.02
CA GLN A 80 -12.21 14.85 -0.41
C GLN A 80 -12.91 13.90 0.56
N SER A 81 -13.88 13.15 0.07
CA SER A 81 -14.57 12.11 0.82
C SER A 81 -13.93 10.74 0.56
N PHE A 82 -13.94 9.89 1.59
CA PHE A 82 -13.60 8.47 1.46
C PHE A 82 -14.87 7.66 1.66
N GLN A 83 -15.32 6.95 0.62
CA GLN A 83 -16.56 6.16 0.66
C GLN A 83 -16.28 4.69 0.34
N ALA A 84 -17.05 3.79 0.93
CA ALA A 84 -17.07 2.37 0.57
C ALA A 84 -18.50 2.00 0.13
N ALA A 85 -18.65 1.46 -1.07
CA ALA A 85 -19.94 1.08 -1.65
C ALA A 85 -19.76 0.15 -2.86
N ASP A 86 -20.80 -0.63 -3.18
CA ASP A 86 -20.81 -1.58 -4.32
C ASP A 86 -21.01 -0.92 -5.69
N THR A 87 -21.31 0.38 -5.70
CA THR A 87 -21.49 1.17 -6.92
C THR A 87 -20.83 2.54 -6.77
N PRO A 88 -20.33 3.14 -7.86
CA PRO A 88 -19.68 4.43 -7.79
C PRO A 88 -20.62 5.51 -7.20
N PRO A 89 -20.14 6.35 -6.28
CA PRO A 89 -20.93 7.45 -5.73
C PRO A 89 -21.52 8.34 -6.83
N GLY A 90 -22.80 8.70 -6.69
CA GLY A 90 -23.55 9.43 -7.72
C GLY A 90 -23.35 10.96 -7.74
N SER A 91 -22.60 11.51 -6.79
CA SER A 91 -22.28 12.94 -6.73
C SER A 91 -20.87 13.19 -6.20
N PRO A 92 -19.84 12.69 -6.90
CA PRO A 92 -18.46 12.82 -6.43
C PRO A 92 -17.91 14.23 -6.66
N ALA A 93 -17.08 14.68 -5.73
CA ALA A 93 -16.23 15.85 -5.84
C ALA A 93 -14.85 15.45 -6.41
N ALA A 94 -14.16 16.41 -7.02
CA ALA A 94 -12.81 16.19 -7.53
C ALA A 94 -11.89 15.70 -6.41
N ASN A 95 -11.19 14.60 -6.68
CA ASN A 95 -10.29 13.87 -5.78
C ASN A 95 -10.98 13.08 -4.66
N ASP A 96 -12.30 12.86 -4.71
CA ASP A 96 -12.95 11.86 -3.87
C ASP A 96 -12.32 10.48 -4.07
N ILE A 97 -12.24 9.71 -2.99
CA ILE A 97 -11.73 8.34 -3.00
C ILE A 97 -12.88 7.39 -2.70
N TRP A 98 -13.01 6.35 -3.51
CA TRP A 98 -14.03 5.33 -3.35
C TRP A 98 -13.42 3.94 -3.33
N TYR A 99 -13.79 3.15 -2.34
CA TYR A 99 -13.48 1.72 -2.23
C TYR A 99 -14.69 0.90 -2.71
N GLU A 100 -14.51 0.15 -3.78
CA GLU A 100 -15.51 -0.76 -4.32
C GLU A 100 -15.55 -2.03 -3.46
N SER A 101 -16.60 -2.19 -2.64
CA SER A 101 -16.66 -3.21 -1.60
C SER A 101 -16.78 -4.65 -2.12
N ASP A 102 -17.29 -4.84 -3.35
CA ASP A 102 -17.38 -6.19 -3.93
C ASP A 102 -16.05 -6.69 -4.50
N THR A 103 -15.23 -5.79 -5.05
CA THR A 103 -13.99 -6.15 -5.75
C THR A 103 -12.71 -5.79 -5.00
N GLY A 104 -12.81 -4.94 -3.98
CA GLY A 104 -11.68 -4.43 -3.23
C GLY A 104 -10.84 -3.39 -3.99
N LYS A 105 -11.31 -2.93 -5.14
CA LYS A 105 -10.67 -1.87 -5.94
C LYS A 105 -10.81 -0.53 -5.25
N THR A 106 -9.81 0.33 -5.41
CA THR A 106 -9.86 1.71 -4.94
C THR A 106 -9.86 2.63 -6.15
N PHE A 107 -10.63 3.72 -6.11
CA PHE A 107 -10.74 4.69 -7.19
C PHE A 107 -10.57 6.11 -6.66
N ILE A 108 -10.10 7.02 -7.51
CA ILE A 108 -10.13 8.47 -7.33
C ILE A 108 -11.01 9.11 -8.39
N TYR A 109 -11.82 10.09 -8.00
CA TYR A 109 -12.59 10.87 -8.96
C TYR A 109 -11.72 11.97 -9.58
N TYR A 110 -11.33 11.82 -10.83
CA TYR A 110 -10.46 12.73 -11.57
C TYR A 110 -10.98 12.95 -12.99
N ASP A 111 -10.95 14.20 -13.46
CA ASP A 111 -11.42 14.59 -14.81
C ASP A 111 -12.83 14.07 -15.15
N SER A 112 -13.75 14.21 -14.19
CA SER A 112 -15.14 13.74 -14.30
C SER A 112 -15.33 12.22 -14.41
N ALA A 113 -14.32 11.42 -14.06
CA ALA A 113 -14.36 9.96 -14.10
C ALA A 113 -13.76 9.33 -12.83
N TRP A 114 -14.23 8.13 -12.49
CA TRP A 114 -13.57 7.29 -11.49
C TRP A 114 -12.38 6.57 -12.13
N VAL A 115 -11.18 6.85 -11.63
CA VAL A 115 -9.92 6.28 -12.08
C VAL A 115 -9.41 5.34 -11.00
N GLU A 116 -9.13 4.10 -11.35
CA GLU A 116 -8.63 3.12 -10.39
C GLU A 116 -7.26 3.52 -9.84
N ILE A 117 -7.10 3.51 -8.52
CA ILE A 117 -5.83 3.66 -7.81
C ILE A 117 -5.36 2.28 -7.36
N GLY A 118 -4.16 1.91 -7.81
CA GLY A 118 -3.61 0.59 -7.53
C GLY A 118 -4.13 -0.42 -8.55
N HIS A 119 -3.21 -1.21 -9.07
CA HIS A 119 -3.44 -2.09 -10.21
C HIS A 119 -4.27 -3.33 -9.80
N ALA A 120 -5.58 -3.33 -10.00
CA ALA A 120 -6.39 -4.54 -10.13
C ALA A 120 -6.73 -4.74 -11.61
N SER A 121 -5.67 -5.05 -12.37
CA SER A 121 -5.63 -5.65 -13.70
C SER A 121 -7.02 -5.86 -14.32
N ASP A 122 -7.38 -5.04 -15.31
CA ASP A 122 -8.68 -4.95 -16.02
C ASP A 122 -9.36 -6.31 -16.30
N GLY A 123 -9.99 -6.92 -15.29
CA GLY A 123 -10.60 -8.24 -15.42
C GLY A 123 -9.61 -9.40 -15.61
N GLN A 124 -8.29 -9.21 -15.39
CA GLN A 124 -7.35 -10.34 -15.31
C GLN A 124 -7.43 -11.00 -13.92
N SER A 125 -7.32 -12.32 -13.91
CA SER A 125 -7.43 -13.16 -12.72
C SER A 125 -6.19 -14.03 -12.55
N PHE A 126 -5.86 -14.33 -11.29
CA PHE A 126 -4.89 -15.37 -10.94
C PHE A 126 -5.64 -16.63 -10.50
N LYS A 127 -5.48 -17.72 -11.26
CA LYS A 127 -6.17 -19.00 -11.07
C LYS A 127 -5.16 -20.06 -10.62
N VAL A 128 -5.59 -21.01 -9.77
CA VAL A 128 -4.78 -22.16 -9.34
C VAL A 128 -5.59 -23.43 -9.50
N GLY A 129 -5.01 -24.47 -10.10
CA GLY A 129 -5.65 -25.79 -10.18
C GLY A 129 -5.03 -26.69 -11.25
N ASP A 130 -5.36 -27.97 -11.19
CA ASP A 130 -4.81 -29.01 -12.07
C ASP A 130 -5.34 -28.93 -13.51
N ALA A 131 -6.65 -28.69 -13.67
CA ALA A 131 -7.27 -28.59 -14.98
C ALA A 131 -7.07 -27.21 -15.62
N ILE A 132 -6.75 -27.21 -16.92
CA ILE A 132 -6.65 -25.99 -17.72
C ILE A 132 -7.95 -25.17 -17.65
N PRO A 133 -7.89 -23.86 -17.31
CA PRO A 133 -9.11 -23.06 -17.24
C PRO A 133 -9.78 -22.91 -18.60
N ALA A 134 -11.11 -22.99 -18.60
CA ALA A 134 -11.91 -22.87 -19.81
C ALA A 134 -11.70 -21.50 -20.48
N ALA A 135 -11.50 -21.51 -21.80
CA ALA A 135 -11.30 -20.31 -22.61
C ALA A 135 -12.47 -19.31 -22.49
N SER A 136 -13.72 -19.80 -22.39
CA SER A 136 -14.92 -18.96 -22.23
C SER A 136 -14.98 -18.19 -20.91
N ALA A 137 -14.16 -18.56 -19.93
CA ALA A 137 -14.07 -17.92 -18.63
C ALA A 137 -12.69 -17.28 -18.39
N SER A 138 -11.94 -17.02 -19.46
CA SER A 138 -10.57 -16.48 -19.37
C SER A 138 -10.41 -15.21 -20.20
N ALA A 139 -9.76 -14.21 -19.61
CA ALA A 139 -9.45 -12.93 -20.24
C ALA A 139 -7.96 -12.88 -20.61
N ALA A 140 -7.63 -12.16 -21.70
CA ALA A 140 -6.23 -11.98 -22.07
C ALA A 140 -5.46 -11.32 -20.91
N GLY A 141 -4.34 -11.92 -20.52
CA GLY A 141 -3.54 -11.53 -19.36
C GLY A 141 -3.86 -12.29 -18.07
N ASP A 142 -4.89 -13.15 -18.04
CA ASP A 142 -5.11 -14.08 -16.92
C ASP A 142 -3.87 -14.93 -16.69
N ILE A 143 -3.54 -15.20 -15.43
CA ILE A 143 -2.44 -16.11 -15.05
C ILE A 143 -3.04 -17.36 -14.40
N TRP A 144 -2.55 -18.52 -14.79
CA TRP A 144 -2.91 -19.80 -14.20
C TRP A 144 -1.67 -20.52 -13.69
N PHE A 145 -1.71 -20.97 -12.44
CA PHE A 145 -0.72 -21.87 -11.87
C PHE A 145 -1.28 -23.29 -11.85
N GLU A 146 -0.62 -24.18 -12.62
CA GLU A 146 -0.90 -25.60 -12.62
C GLU A 146 -0.31 -26.20 -11.33
N SER A 147 -1.18 -26.65 -10.42
CA SER A 147 -0.82 -27.17 -9.10
C SER A 147 -0.01 -28.48 -9.09
N ASP A 148 -0.10 -29.33 -10.11
CA ASP A 148 0.56 -30.64 -10.15
C ASP A 148 1.98 -30.53 -10.72
N SER A 149 2.15 -29.80 -11.82
CA SER A 149 3.43 -29.55 -12.49
C SER A 149 4.18 -28.32 -11.98
N GLY A 150 3.48 -27.38 -11.33
CA GLY A 150 4.03 -26.11 -10.88
C GLY A 150 4.26 -25.09 -12.00
N GLY A 151 3.77 -25.38 -13.21
CA GLY A 151 3.88 -24.47 -14.35
C GLY A 151 3.00 -23.23 -14.18
N ALA A 152 3.52 -22.06 -14.54
CA ALA A 152 2.75 -20.82 -14.62
C ALA A 152 2.44 -20.52 -16.08
N TYR A 153 1.23 -20.10 -16.39
CA TYR A 153 0.78 -19.81 -17.75
C TYR A 153 0.05 -18.46 -17.80
N ILE A 154 0.13 -17.75 -18.92
CA ILE A 154 -0.64 -16.56 -19.22
C ILE A 154 -1.62 -16.84 -20.37
N TYR A 155 -2.87 -16.41 -20.24
CA TYR A 155 -3.83 -16.48 -21.33
C TYR A 155 -3.53 -15.37 -22.33
N TYR A 156 -3.05 -15.74 -23.51
CA TYR A 156 -2.55 -14.81 -24.53
C TYR A 156 -3.45 -14.84 -25.75
N ASN A 157 -3.84 -13.66 -26.24
CA ASN A 157 -4.54 -13.49 -27.51
C ASN A 157 -3.60 -12.81 -28.51
N ASP A 158 -3.26 -13.50 -29.60
CA ASP A 158 -2.34 -13.01 -30.64
C ASP A 158 -3.01 -12.15 -31.74
N GLY A 159 -4.31 -11.87 -31.59
CA GLY A 159 -5.15 -11.17 -32.55
C GLY A 159 -5.92 -12.10 -33.49
N SER A 160 -5.56 -13.39 -33.56
CA SER A 160 -6.22 -14.40 -34.38
C SER A 160 -6.67 -15.65 -33.59
N SER A 161 -5.99 -15.96 -32.49
CA SER A 161 -6.30 -17.03 -31.56
C SER A 161 -5.98 -16.64 -30.12
N SER A 162 -6.59 -17.37 -29.18
CA SER A 162 -6.32 -17.26 -27.75
C SER A 162 -5.89 -18.61 -27.17
N GLN A 163 -4.81 -18.60 -26.38
CA GLN A 163 -4.18 -19.81 -25.84
C GLN A 163 -3.51 -19.54 -24.50
N TRP A 164 -3.36 -20.57 -23.67
CA TRP A 164 -2.49 -20.53 -22.50
C TRP A 164 -1.04 -20.73 -22.94
N VAL A 165 -0.18 -19.78 -22.58
CA VAL A 165 1.26 -19.79 -22.90
C VAL A 165 2.05 -19.86 -21.61
N GLU A 166 2.98 -20.80 -21.51
CA GLU A 166 3.79 -20.95 -20.30
C GLU A 166 4.70 -19.73 -20.06
N LEU A 167 4.68 -19.24 -18.83
CA LEU A 167 5.55 -18.20 -18.30
C LEU A 167 6.80 -18.85 -17.73
N GLY A 168 7.97 -18.41 -18.20
CA GLY A 168 9.25 -18.82 -17.61
C GLY A 168 9.92 -20.04 -18.26
N HIS A 169 9.45 -20.50 -19.42
CA HIS A 169 10.17 -21.52 -20.19
C HIS A 169 11.43 -20.91 -20.84
N SER A 170 12.52 -20.79 -20.08
CA SER A 170 13.85 -20.68 -20.69
C SER A 170 14.18 -22.03 -21.30
N VAL A 171 14.16 -22.14 -22.62
CA VAL A 171 14.85 -23.24 -23.33
C VAL A 171 16.38 -23.05 -23.25
N SER A 172 16.92 -22.87 -22.05
CA SER A 172 18.36 -22.99 -21.83
C SER A 172 18.66 -24.46 -21.52
N GLY A 173 18.54 -25.33 -22.51
CA GLY A 173 18.94 -26.73 -22.30
C GLY A 173 18.39 -27.79 -23.23
N ILE A 174 18.05 -27.51 -24.50
CA ILE A 174 18.07 -28.62 -25.45
C ILE A 174 19.54 -29.01 -25.67
N ASN A 175 20.00 -30.00 -24.92
CA ASN A 175 21.21 -30.75 -25.29
C ASN A 175 20.87 -31.57 -26.54
N VAL A 176 20.98 -30.95 -27.72
CA VAL A 176 20.97 -31.70 -28.98
C VAL A 176 22.33 -32.38 -29.09
N ASN A 177 22.37 -33.69 -28.91
CA ASN A 177 23.52 -34.49 -29.33
C ASN A 177 23.51 -34.54 -30.87
N ILE A 178 24.33 -33.69 -31.49
CA ILE A 178 24.64 -33.75 -32.92
C ILE A 178 25.81 -34.71 -33.07
N ASP A 179 25.61 -35.83 -33.75
CA ASP A 179 26.73 -36.71 -34.09
C ASP A 179 27.55 -36.08 -35.24
N GLY A 180 28.83 -36.44 -35.31
CA GLY A 180 29.75 -35.89 -36.32
C GLY A 180 29.54 -36.44 -37.74
N GLY A 181 28.36 -36.97 -38.07
CA GLY A 181 28.01 -37.40 -39.44
C GLY A 181 28.29 -38.87 -39.73
N VAL A 182 28.03 -39.79 -38.80
CA VAL A 182 28.17 -41.24 -39.07
C VAL A 182 26.81 -41.92 -38.91
N SER A 183 26.23 -42.35 -40.04
CA SER A 183 24.92 -43.01 -40.07
C SER A 183 24.84 -44.17 -39.07
N GLY A 184 23.96 -44.04 -38.08
CA GLY A 184 23.62 -45.11 -37.13
C GLY A 184 24.41 -45.08 -35.82
N THR A 185 25.04 -43.97 -35.42
CA THR A 185 25.67 -43.90 -34.10
C THR A 185 24.63 -43.81 -32.98
N ASN A 186 24.58 -44.84 -32.13
CA ASN A 186 23.84 -44.82 -30.87
C ASN A 186 24.77 -44.29 -29.78
N TYR A 187 24.70 -42.99 -29.47
CA TYR A 187 25.38 -42.45 -28.29
C TYR A 187 24.53 -42.74 -27.05
N GLY A 188 24.80 -43.87 -26.39
CA GLY A 188 24.15 -44.23 -25.12
C GLY A 188 22.66 -44.54 -25.20
N GLY A 189 22.13 -44.85 -26.39
CA GLY A 189 20.72 -45.27 -26.57
C GLY A 189 19.73 -44.13 -26.86
N LEU A 190 20.20 -42.91 -27.11
CA LEU A 190 19.38 -41.78 -27.56
C LEU A 190 19.55 -41.57 -29.07
N THR A 191 18.44 -41.37 -29.80
CA THR A 191 18.45 -41.01 -31.23
C THR A 191 19.07 -39.62 -31.40
N ALA A 192 20.27 -39.56 -31.98
CA ALA A 192 20.93 -38.31 -32.38
C ALA A 192 20.35 -37.80 -33.73
N LEU A 193 20.39 -36.49 -33.93
CA LEU A 193 20.12 -35.87 -35.23
C LEU A 193 21.40 -35.93 -36.08
N ASP A 194 21.31 -36.49 -37.29
CA ASP A 194 22.40 -36.52 -38.27
C ASP A 194 22.72 -35.09 -38.75
N GLY A 195 23.90 -34.60 -38.37
CA GLY A 195 24.37 -33.24 -38.63
C GLY A 195 24.99 -33.01 -40.02
N GLY A 196 25.02 -34.01 -40.91
CA GLY A 196 25.47 -33.90 -42.31
C GLY A 196 26.60 -34.87 -42.67
N ALA A 197 27.01 -35.06 -43.93
CA ALA A 197 26.43 -34.77 -45.25
C ALA A 197 26.77 -35.98 -46.16
N SER A 198 25.83 -36.36 -47.02
CA SER A 198 25.88 -37.39 -48.10
C SER A 198 27.05 -38.39 -48.12
#